data_AF-Q3JWI3-F1
#
_entry.id   AF-Q3JWI3-F1
#
_cell.length_a   1.000
_cell.length_b   1.000
_cell.length_c   1.000
_cell.angle_alpha   90.00
_cell.angle_beta   90.00
_cell.angle_gamma   90.00
#
_symmetry.space_group_name_H-M   'P 1'
#
loop_
_entity.id
_entity.type
_entity.pdbx_description
1 polymer ?
#
loop_
_entity_poly.entity_id
_entity_poly.type
_entity_poly.pdbx_seq_one_letter_code
_entity_poly.pdbx_strand_id
1 'polypeptide(L)'
;MRSADARAARRRLAQAPPPDRSGRLDERCRTGSTGLLQCPFARHGFFVRQARRSGRTRCKADMAGILIIAHAPLATALRDCIAHIYGGLPARIGCIDVQAENDPAQVMAFAHAELARLKEENGALVLTDMYGATPANIAGQLAKVEGVRVLAGVNLPMLVRAVCYRTTPLDTLVDKALAGSTKGIHEIAAGTPPPRPSALGCGECAPIPPEPKAQTQPH
;
A
#
# COMPACT_ATOMS: atom_id res chain seq x y z
N MET A 1 -7.75 4.65 73.71
CA MET A 1 -7.69 5.99 74.32
C MET A 1 -7.89 7.00 73.19
N ARG A 2 -9.09 7.62 73.17
CA ARG A 2 -9.56 8.80 72.40
C ARG A 2 -9.61 8.67 70.86
N SER A 3 -10.77 8.50 70.22
CA SER A 3 -11.90 9.44 70.01
C SER A 3 -11.49 10.64 69.15
N ALA A 4 -11.94 10.73 67.90
CA ALA A 4 -13.20 11.36 67.50
C ALA A 4 -13.03 12.86 67.19
N ASP A 5 -13.11 13.20 65.90
CA ASP A 5 -13.82 14.37 65.39
C ASP A 5 -14.34 13.97 64.00
N ALA A 6 -15.59 13.51 63.86
CA ALA A 6 -16.82 14.31 63.90
C ALA A 6 -16.83 15.37 62.78
N ARG A 7 -17.57 15.08 61.70
CA ARG A 7 -18.88 15.73 61.47
C ARG A 7 -18.81 17.24 61.25
N ALA A 8 -18.38 17.64 60.06
CA ALA A 8 -18.99 18.72 59.28
C ALA A 8 -18.44 18.53 57.85
N ALA A 9 -19.20 18.25 56.80
CA ALA A 9 -20.49 18.78 56.46
C ALA A 9 -21.42 17.70 55.92
N ARG A 10 -22.62 17.69 56.48
CA ARG A 10 -23.76 16.90 56.05
C ARG A 10 -24.44 17.56 54.84
N ARG A 11 -24.95 16.70 53.97
CA ARG A 11 -26.26 16.75 53.28
C ARG A 11 -26.40 17.59 52.02
N ARG A 12 -27.30 17.05 51.18
CA ARG A 12 -27.98 17.57 49.97
C ARG A 12 -27.19 17.20 48.70
N LEU A 13 -27.73 16.54 47.67
CA LEU A 13 -29.11 16.32 47.22
C LEU A 13 -29.15 15.15 46.20
N ALA A 14 -30.30 14.47 46.18
CA ALA A 14 -30.99 13.82 45.04
C ALA A 14 -30.15 13.05 43.99
N GLN A 15 -30.23 11.71 43.94
CA GLN A 15 -31.27 10.97 43.19
C GLN A 15 -31.37 11.42 41.72
N ALA A 16 -30.64 10.71 40.85
CA ALA A 16 -30.80 10.79 39.40
C ALA A 16 -32.11 10.09 38.98
N PRO A 17 -32.89 10.66 38.05
CA PRO A 17 -34.18 10.11 37.64
C PRO A 17 -34.02 8.90 36.69
N PRO A 18 -34.96 7.94 36.69
CA PRO A 18 -35.00 6.85 35.72
C PRO A 18 -35.49 7.32 34.33
N PRO A 19 -35.14 6.62 33.25
CA PRO A 19 -35.61 6.96 31.91
C PRO A 19 -37.10 6.61 31.75
N ASP A 20 -37.86 7.59 31.26
CA ASP A 20 -39.29 7.53 30.98
C ASP A 20 -39.60 6.58 29.81
N ARG A 21 -40.56 5.68 30.04
CA ARG A 21 -41.30 4.92 29.04
C ARG A 21 -42.61 5.67 28.76
N SER A 22 -42.69 6.37 27.63
CA SER A 22 -43.82 6.35 26.69
C SER A 22 -43.80 7.59 25.79
N GLY A 23 -43.89 7.37 24.49
CA GLY A 23 -43.92 8.46 23.53
C GLY A 23 -43.80 7.95 22.12
N ARG A 24 -44.88 7.36 21.60
CA ARG A 24 -45.08 7.17 20.16
C ARG A 24 -44.81 8.49 19.45
N LEU A 25 -43.96 8.45 18.43
CA LEU A 25 -44.18 9.24 17.22
C LEU A 25 -44.06 8.28 16.03
N ASP A 26 -45.21 8.04 15.43
CA ASP A 26 -45.37 7.46 14.11
C ASP A 26 -44.67 8.34 13.07
N GLU A 27 -43.71 7.78 12.33
CA GLU A 27 -43.43 8.27 10.97
C GLU A 27 -42.72 7.23 10.10
N ARG A 28 -43.56 6.41 9.45
CA ARG A 28 -43.44 5.94 8.06
C ARG A 28 -42.04 6.09 7.43
N CYS A 29 -41.17 5.09 7.62
CA CYS A 29 -40.10 4.85 6.65
C CYS A 29 -40.73 4.22 5.41
N ARG A 30 -41.13 5.09 4.48
CA ARG A 30 -41.65 4.72 3.16
C ARG A 30 -40.63 3.83 2.45
N THR A 31 -41.15 2.76 1.89
CA THR A 31 -40.58 2.07 0.74
C THR A 31 -40.25 3.05 -0.38
N GLY A 32 -38.96 3.20 -0.69
CA GLY A 32 -38.43 3.67 -1.97
C GLY A 32 -37.25 2.76 -2.30
N SER A 33 -37.49 1.64 -2.99
CA SER A 33 -37.36 1.52 -4.44
C SER A 33 -36.03 2.07 -4.99
N THR A 34 -35.27 1.14 -5.58
CA THR A 34 -34.38 1.33 -6.74
C THR A 34 -33.14 2.21 -6.55
N GLY A 35 -32.03 1.53 -6.32
CA GLY A 35 -30.67 2.09 -6.44
C GLY A 35 -29.61 0.99 -6.45
N LEU A 36 -29.88 -0.14 -7.12
CA LEU A 36 -28.84 -1.09 -7.51
C LEU A 36 -27.91 -0.36 -8.47
N LEU A 37 -26.83 0.25 -7.98
CA LEU A 37 -25.67 0.52 -8.81
C LEU A 37 -25.03 -0.84 -9.11
N GLN A 38 -25.43 -1.35 -10.27
CA GLN A 38 -25.00 -2.60 -10.83
C GLN A 38 -23.53 -2.47 -11.24
N CYS A 39 -22.64 -3.02 -10.42
CA CYS A 39 -21.26 -3.30 -10.81
C CYS A 39 -21.27 -4.30 -11.98
N PRO A 40 -20.73 -3.98 -13.17
CA PRO A 40 -20.82 -4.85 -14.35
C PRO A 40 -19.75 -5.96 -14.37
N PHE A 41 -19.29 -6.45 -13.21
CA PHE A 41 -18.29 -7.52 -13.11
C PHE A 41 -18.72 -8.63 -12.15
N ALA A 42 -19.91 -9.20 -12.39
CA ALA A 42 -20.36 -10.42 -11.72
C ALA A 42 -20.92 -11.41 -12.76
N ARG A 43 -20.11 -11.73 -13.75
CA ARG A 43 -20.30 -12.90 -14.61
C ARG A 43 -18.95 -13.57 -14.76
N HIS A 44 -18.60 -14.38 -13.76
CA HIS A 44 -17.93 -15.69 -13.87
C HIS A 44 -17.91 -16.25 -12.43
N GLY A 45 -18.56 -17.40 -12.23
CA GLY A 45 -18.85 -17.94 -10.91
C GLY A 45 -17.61 -18.36 -10.14
N PHE A 46 -17.46 -17.79 -8.94
CA PHE A 46 -16.73 -18.41 -7.83
C PHE A 46 -17.38 -17.94 -6.53
N PHE A 47 -18.23 -18.79 -5.96
CA PHE A 47 -19.03 -18.47 -4.77
C PHE A 47 -18.23 -18.81 -3.52
N VAL A 48 -17.40 -17.89 -3.03
CA VAL A 48 -16.82 -17.99 -1.68
C VAL A 48 -17.75 -17.24 -0.72
N ARG A 49 -18.42 -17.98 0.17
CA ARG A 49 -19.19 -17.45 1.30
C ARG A 49 -18.26 -16.65 2.21
N GLN A 50 -18.22 -15.32 2.07
CA GLN A 50 -17.62 -14.45 3.09
C GLN A 50 -18.69 -14.08 4.12
N ALA A 51 -18.48 -14.57 5.35
CA ALA A 51 -19.25 -14.20 6.52
C ALA A 51 -19.12 -12.69 6.78
N ARG A 52 -20.26 -12.02 6.88
CA ARG A 52 -20.35 -10.62 7.34
C ARG A 52 -19.86 -10.54 8.79
N ARG A 53 -18.65 -10.01 9.00
CA ARG A 53 -18.25 -9.47 10.32
C ARG A 53 -18.35 -7.96 10.28
N SER A 54 -19.34 -7.47 11.02
CA SER A 54 -19.49 -6.09 11.46
C SER A 54 -18.26 -5.66 12.26
N GLY A 55 -17.58 -4.63 11.78
CA GLY A 55 -16.48 -3.97 12.46
C GLY A 55 -16.04 -2.79 11.61
N ARG A 56 -16.25 -1.57 12.10
CA ARG A 56 -15.87 -0.33 11.42
C ARG A 56 -14.35 -0.18 11.52
N THR A 57 -13.59 -0.94 10.74
CA THR A 57 -12.16 -0.71 10.54
C THR A 57 -12.02 0.60 9.78
N ARG A 58 -11.29 1.57 10.34
CA ARG A 58 -10.77 2.66 9.53
C ARG A 58 -9.94 2.02 8.42
N CYS A 59 -10.31 2.25 7.17
CA CYS A 59 -9.51 1.88 6.02
C CYS A 59 -8.24 2.75 6.05
N LYS A 60 -7.26 2.41 6.90
CA LYS A 60 -5.89 2.81 6.64
C LYS A 60 -5.61 2.20 5.28
N ALA A 61 -5.24 3.01 4.29
CA ALA A 61 -4.86 2.47 3.00
C ALA A 61 -3.57 1.67 3.25
N ASP A 62 -3.71 0.36 3.45
CA ASP A 62 -2.59 -0.49 3.79
C ASP A 62 -1.73 -0.64 2.52
N MET A 63 -0.67 0.17 2.46
CA MET A 63 0.27 0.17 1.34
C MET A 63 1.42 -0.77 1.67
N ALA A 64 1.66 -1.75 0.80
CA ALA A 64 2.85 -2.57 0.88
C ALA A 64 4.10 -1.71 0.63
N GLY A 65 5.13 -1.88 1.46
CA GLY A 65 6.43 -1.27 1.24
C GLY A 65 7.15 -1.91 0.06
N ILE A 66 7.97 -1.15 -0.67
CA ILE A 66 8.78 -1.68 -1.77
C ILE A 66 10.26 -1.43 -1.45
N LEU A 67 11.07 -2.47 -1.45
CA LEU A 67 12.51 -2.39 -1.24
C LEU A 67 13.26 -2.95 -2.45
N ILE A 68 14.14 -2.16 -3.05
CA ILE A 68 14.97 -2.60 -4.18
C ILE A 68 16.37 -2.91 -3.67
N ILE A 69 16.88 -4.12 -3.91
CA ILE A 69 18.24 -4.53 -3.54
C ILE A 69 18.93 -5.04 -4.80
N ALA A 70 19.91 -4.30 -5.31
CA ALA A 70 20.62 -4.64 -6.53
C ALA A 70 22.10 -4.22 -6.43
N HIS A 71 22.92 -4.63 -7.38
CA HIS A 71 24.29 -4.11 -7.45
C HIS A 71 24.29 -2.60 -7.64
N ALA A 72 25.28 -1.93 -7.06
CA ALA A 72 25.47 -0.50 -7.25
C ALA A 72 25.74 -0.15 -8.73
N PRO A 73 25.17 0.94 -9.28
CA PRO A 73 24.16 1.85 -8.73
C PRO A 73 22.72 1.55 -9.23
N LEU A 74 22.43 0.30 -9.57
CA LEU A 74 21.18 -0.08 -10.24
C LEU A 74 19.95 0.14 -9.36
N ALA A 75 20.03 -0.11 -8.06
CA ALA A 75 18.88 0.02 -7.16
C ALA A 75 18.44 1.48 -7.06
N THR A 76 19.40 2.40 -6.90
CA THR A 76 19.13 3.84 -6.89
C THR A 76 18.61 4.33 -8.24
N ALA A 77 19.22 3.90 -9.35
CA ALA A 77 18.77 4.30 -10.69
C ALA A 77 17.30 3.91 -10.94
N LEU A 78 16.90 2.69 -10.56
CA LEU A 78 15.52 2.22 -10.68
C LEU A 78 14.54 3.03 -9.82
N ARG A 79 14.93 3.37 -8.58
CA ARG A 79 14.14 4.22 -7.69
C ARG A 79 13.96 5.62 -8.28
N ASP A 80 15.02 6.19 -8.85
CA ASP A 80 14.99 7.53 -9.42
C ASP A 80 14.16 7.57 -10.72
N CYS A 81 14.17 6.51 -11.53
CA CYS A 81 13.24 6.36 -12.65
C CYS A 81 11.77 6.39 -12.18
N ILE A 82 11.45 5.72 -11.07
CA ILE A 82 10.10 5.77 -10.49
C ILE A 82 9.76 7.17 -10.00
N ALA A 83 10.68 7.85 -9.31
CA ALA A 83 10.47 9.23 -8.90
C ALA A 83 10.19 10.15 -10.10
N HIS A 84 10.92 9.97 -11.21
CA HIS A 84 10.69 10.70 -12.45
C HIS A 84 9.29 10.44 -13.03
N ILE A 85 8.88 9.17 -13.16
CA ILE A 85 7.58 8.78 -13.74
C ILE A 85 6.40 9.37 -12.96
N TYR A 86 6.47 9.38 -11.63
CA TYR A 86 5.37 9.83 -10.78
C TYR A 86 5.48 11.31 -10.34
N GLY A 87 6.49 12.06 -10.82
CA GLY A 87 6.70 13.47 -10.45
C GLY A 87 7.14 13.67 -8.99
N GLY A 88 7.72 12.62 -8.38
CA GLY A 88 8.12 12.56 -6.98
C GLY A 88 8.23 11.11 -6.53
N LEU A 89 9.03 10.83 -5.49
CA LEU A 89 9.18 9.48 -4.97
C LEU A 89 7.94 9.08 -4.16
N PRO A 90 7.17 8.05 -4.57
CA PRO A 90 6.06 7.56 -3.76
C PRO A 90 6.55 7.10 -2.38
N ALA A 91 5.72 7.29 -1.36
CA ALA A 91 6.05 6.89 -0.01
C ALA A 91 6.36 5.38 0.07
N ARG A 92 7.25 5.01 1.01
CA ARG A 92 7.61 3.62 1.33
C ARG A 92 8.26 2.85 0.18
N ILE A 93 9.07 3.55 -0.61
CA ILE A 93 9.99 2.94 -1.56
C ILE A 93 11.42 3.21 -1.07
N GLY A 94 12.18 2.14 -0.82
CA GLY A 94 13.60 2.20 -0.47
C GLY A 94 14.46 1.46 -1.49
N CYS A 95 15.76 1.75 -1.49
CA CYS A 95 16.73 1.04 -2.32
C CYS A 95 18.05 0.82 -1.54
N ILE A 96 18.73 -0.25 -1.88
CA ILE A 96 20.04 -0.62 -1.34
C ILE A 96 20.91 -1.02 -2.53
N ASP A 97 21.93 -0.22 -2.78
CA ASP A 97 22.99 -0.54 -3.73
C ASP A 97 24.06 -1.36 -3.02
N VAL A 98 24.27 -2.58 -3.50
CA VAL A 98 25.29 -3.50 -2.98
C VAL A 98 26.57 -3.32 -3.80
N GLN A 99 27.63 -2.84 -3.17
CA GLN A 99 28.97 -2.75 -3.76
C GLN A 99 29.71 -4.09 -3.61
N ALA A 100 30.71 -4.31 -4.47
CA ALA A 100 31.49 -5.55 -4.46
C ALA A 100 32.31 -5.71 -3.17
N GLU A 101 32.72 -4.58 -2.57
CA GLU A 101 33.55 -4.52 -1.36
C GLU A 101 32.70 -4.56 -0.07
N ASN A 102 31.38 -4.53 -0.17
CA ASN A 102 30.54 -4.54 1.01
C ASN A 102 30.60 -5.89 1.72
N ASP A 103 30.68 -5.83 3.05
CA ASP A 103 30.46 -6.99 3.91
C ASP A 103 28.98 -7.40 3.83
N PRO A 104 28.66 -8.60 3.31
CA PRO A 104 27.28 -9.05 3.19
C PRO A 104 26.53 -9.05 4.52
N ALA A 105 27.20 -9.29 5.66
CA ALA A 105 26.56 -9.28 6.97
C ALA A 105 26.07 -7.89 7.37
N GLN A 106 26.83 -6.84 7.04
CA GLN A 106 26.43 -5.46 7.30
C GLN A 106 25.28 -5.03 6.40
N VAL A 107 25.34 -5.38 5.11
CA VAL A 107 24.25 -5.09 4.16
C VAL A 107 22.98 -5.84 4.55
N MET A 108 23.09 -7.08 5.02
CA MET A 108 21.99 -7.85 5.58
C MET A 108 21.31 -7.13 6.75
N ALA A 109 22.09 -6.67 7.72
CA ALA A 109 21.57 -5.95 8.88
C ALA A 109 20.87 -4.65 8.47
N PHE A 110 21.49 -3.90 7.55
CA PHE A 110 20.90 -2.69 6.98
C PHE A 110 19.59 -2.99 6.24
N ALA A 111 19.55 -4.07 5.44
CA ALA A 111 18.37 -4.46 4.70
C ALA A 111 17.20 -4.87 5.60
N HIS A 112 17.47 -5.53 6.73
CA HIS A 112 16.45 -5.80 7.75
C HIS A 112 15.90 -4.52 8.38
N ALA A 113 16.77 -3.56 8.73
CA ALA A 113 16.36 -2.29 9.30
C ALA A 113 15.50 -1.47 8.32
N GLU A 114 15.92 -1.43 7.05
CA GLU A 114 15.20 -0.71 6.00
C GLU A 114 13.86 -1.38 5.67
N LEU A 115 13.82 -2.71 5.61
CA LEU A 115 12.58 -3.46 5.45
C LEU A 115 11.60 -3.18 6.59
N ALA A 116 12.07 -3.18 7.85
CA ALA A 116 11.24 -2.88 9.01
C ALA A 116 10.68 -1.45 8.97
N ARG A 117 11.45 -0.49 8.45
CA ARG A 117 11.00 0.90 8.25
C ARG A 117 9.91 1.02 7.18
N LEU A 118 9.98 0.21 6.14
CA LEU A 118 9.08 0.29 4.98
C LEU A 118 7.78 -0.52 5.18
N LYS A 119 7.89 -1.69 5.81
CA LYS A 119 6.80 -2.66 5.99
C LYS A 119 5.73 -2.15 6.97
N GLU A 120 4.47 -2.33 6.58
CA GLU A 120 3.28 -2.10 7.43
C GLU A 120 2.38 -3.35 7.37
N GLU A 121 1.09 -3.18 7.68
CA GLU A 121 0.07 -4.24 7.72
C GLU A 121 -0.06 -5.02 6.40
N ASN A 122 0.04 -4.37 5.24
CA ASN A 122 -0.03 -5.05 3.92
C ASN A 122 1.31 -5.71 3.51
N GLY A 123 2.30 -5.71 4.39
CA GLY A 123 3.59 -6.34 4.15
C GLY A 123 4.54 -5.54 3.28
N ALA A 124 5.47 -6.24 2.63
CA ALA A 124 6.47 -5.63 1.77
C ALA A 124 6.86 -6.53 0.59
N LEU A 125 7.18 -5.88 -0.54
CA LEU A 125 7.74 -6.51 -1.73
C LEU A 125 9.20 -6.09 -1.88
N VAL A 126 10.10 -7.07 -1.84
CA VAL A 126 11.53 -6.89 -2.10
C VAL A 126 11.81 -7.28 -3.56
N LEU A 127 12.55 -6.45 -4.27
CA LEU A 127 12.89 -6.63 -5.68
C LEU A 127 14.41 -6.66 -5.83
N THR A 128 14.92 -7.62 -6.59
CA THR A 128 16.36 -7.76 -6.84
C THR A 128 16.65 -7.93 -8.33
N ASP A 129 17.87 -7.59 -8.73
CA ASP A 129 18.30 -7.54 -10.12
C ASP A 129 18.39 -8.91 -10.78
N MET A 130 19.16 -9.83 -10.19
CA MET A 130 19.36 -11.16 -10.75
C MET A 130 19.47 -12.22 -9.68
N TYR A 131 18.91 -13.40 -9.95
CA TYR A 131 19.06 -14.55 -9.08
C TYR A 131 20.50 -15.07 -9.10
N GLY A 132 20.98 -15.60 -7.96
CA GLY A 132 22.32 -16.18 -7.85
C GLY A 132 23.45 -15.18 -7.57
N ALA A 133 23.13 -13.92 -7.26
CA ALA A 133 24.11 -12.91 -6.86
C ALA A 133 23.95 -12.49 -5.38
N THR A 134 24.93 -11.76 -4.84
CA THR A 134 24.92 -11.26 -3.46
C THR A 134 23.63 -10.51 -3.10
N PRO A 135 23.11 -9.58 -3.94
CA PRO A 135 21.81 -8.93 -3.68
C PRO A 135 20.65 -9.92 -3.52
N ALA A 136 20.58 -10.95 -4.37
CA ALA A 136 19.52 -11.95 -4.32
C ALA A 136 19.64 -12.89 -3.12
N ASN A 137 20.87 -13.20 -2.67
CA ASN A 137 21.09 -13.94 -1.44
C ASN A 137 20.59 -13.15 -0.23
N ILE A 138 20.88 -11.84 -0.21
CA ILE A 138 20.41 -10.93 0.84
C ILE A 138 18.89 -10.85 0.84
N ALA A 139 18.29 -10.59 -0.31
CA ALA A 139 16.86 -10.54 -0.47
C ALA A 139 16.19 -11.88 -0.09
N GLY A 140 16.80 -13.01 -0.45
CA GLY A 140 16.32 -14.35 -0.12
C GLY A 140 16.24 -14.63 1.39
N GLN A 141 17.13 -14.04 2.19
CA GLN A 141 17.01 -14.10 3.66
C GLN A 141 15.81 -13.29 4.17
N LEU A 142 15.53 -12.14 3.55
CA LEU A 142 14.35 -11.32 3.89
C LEU A 142 13.02 -12.03 3.57
N ALA A 143 13.01 -12.96 2.61
CA ALA A 143 11.83 -13.78 2.30
C ALA A 143 11.33 -14.61 3.49
N LYS A 144 12.18 -14.86 4.50
CA LYS A 144 11.82 -15.60 5.72
C LYS A 144 10.97 -14.78 6.69
N VAL A 145 10.92 -13.46 6.51
CA VAL A 145 10.11 -12.56 7.33
C VAL A 145 8.64 -12.69 6.91
N GLU A 146 7.74 -12.84 7.87
CA GLU A 146 6.31 -12.96 7.59
C GLU A 146 5.78 -11.74 6.82
N GLY A 147 4.91 -11.97 5.83
CA GLY A 147 4.33 -10.91 5.00
C GLY A 147 5.37 -10.15 4.16
N VAL A 148 6.43 -10.84 3.74
CA VAL A 148 7.44 -10.33 2.80
C VAL A 148 7.50 -11.26 1.60
N ARG A 149 7.56 -10.67 0.40
CA ARG A 149 7.72 -11.40 -0.86
C ARG A 149 8.92 -10.86 -1.60
N VAL A 150 9.64 -11.74 -2.29
CA VAL A 150 10.88 -11.41 -3.00
C VAL A 150 10.75 -11.81 -4.46
N LEU A 151 11.07 -10.90 -5.38
CA LEU A 151 11.15 -11.17 -6.81
C LEU A 151 12.53 -10.76 -7.35
N ALA A 152 13.09 -11.61 -8.22
CA ALA A 152 14.33 -11.32 -8.94
C ALA A 152 14.03 -10.96 -10.40
N GLY A 153 14.98 -10.31 -11.10
CA GLY A 153 14.77 -9.86 -12.47
C GLY A 153 14.05 -8.53 -12.55
N VAL A 154 14.30 -7.61 -11.59
CA VAL A 154 13.59 -6.33 -11.56
C VAL A 154 13.83 -5.53 -12.84
N ASN A 155 12.74 -5.00 -13.39
CA ASN A 155 12.75 -4.09 -14.53
C ASN A 155 11.72 -2.97 -14.30
N LEU A 156 11.77 -1.94 -15.14
CA LEU A 156 10.91 -0.76 -14.95
C LEU A 156 9.41 -1.08 -15.08
N PRO A 157 8.92 -1.89 -16.05
CA PRO A 157 7.52 -2.31 -16.10
C PRO A 157 7.04 -3.03 -14.84
N MET A 158 7.88 -3.89 -14.24
CA MET A 158 7.61 -4.55 -12.97
C MET A 158 7.40 -3.53 -11.85
N LEU A 159 8.31 -2.57 -11.72
CA LEU A 159 8.25 -1.53 -10.69
C LEU A 159 7.02 -0.65 -10.83
N VAL A 160 6.70 -0.20 -12.05
CA VAL A 160 5.50 0.61 -12.30
C VAL A 160 4.24 -0.15 -11.87
N ARG A 161 4.13 -1.44 -12.21
CA ARG A 161 3.01 -2.28 -11.73
C ARG A 161 3.03 -2.43 -10.20
N ALA A 162 4.19 -2.68 -9.60
CA ALA A 162 4.28 -2.81 -8.15
C ALA A 162 3.79 -1.54 -7.43
N VAL A 163 4.20 -0.37 -7.90
CA VAL A 163 3.80 0.93 -7.34
C VAL A 163 2.30 1.19 -7.54
N CYS A 164 1.73 0.84 -8.70
CA CYS A 164 0.31 1.01 -8.99
C CYS A 164 -0.60 0.10 -8.16
N TYR A 165 -0.19 -1.14 -7.88
CA TYR A 165 -1.02 -2.14 -7.18
C TYR A 165 -0.66 -2.33 -5.71
N ARG A 166 0.18 -1.44 -5.12
CA ARG A 166 0.68 -1.57 -3.74
C ARG A 166 -0.37 -1.56 -2.63
N THR A 167 -1.61 -1.19 -2.93
CA THR A 167 -2.77 -1.24 -2.02
C THR A 167 -3.59 -2.52 -2.13
N THR A 168 -3.24 -3.41 -3.06
CA THR A 168 -3.88 -4.73 -3.21
C THR A 168 -3.22 -5.75 -2.27
N PRO A 169 -3.87 -6.89 -2.00
CA PRO A 169 -3.26 -7.97 -1.21
C PRO A 169 -1.91 -8.38 -1.80
N LEU A 170 -0.97 -8.73 -0.92
CA LEU A 170 0.43 -8.99 -1.30
C LEU A 170 0.59 -10.06 -2.39
N ASP A 171 -0.24 -11.11 -2.40
CA ASP A 171 -0.25 -12.12 -3.47
C ASP A 171 -0.65 -11.53 -4.83
N THR A 172 -1.71 -10.72 -4.85
CA THR A 172 -2.16 -10.03 -6.06
C THR A 172 -1.10 -9.05 -6.55
N LEU A 173 -0.44 -8.32 -5.63
CA LEU A 173 0.65 -7.42 -5.95
C LEU A 173 1.80 -8.16 -6.66
N VAL A 174 2.20 -9.34 -6.15
CA VAL A 174 3.22 -10.19 -6.78
C VAL A 174 2.81 -10.59 -8.19
N ASP A 175 1.58 -11.05 -8.38
CA ASP A 175 1.08 -11.46 -9.71
C ASP A 175 1.09 -10.29 -10.70
N LYS A 176 0.71 -9.08 -10.26
CA LYS A 176 0.72 -7.88 -11.09
C LYS A 176 2.14 -7.44 -11.44
N ALA A 177 3.07 -7.52 -10.48
CA ALA A 177 4.48 -7.22 -10.71
C ALA A 177 5.09 -8.19 -11.73
N LEU A 178 4.89 -9.50 -11.57
CA LEU A 178 5.37 -10.53 -12.50
C LEU A 178 4.75 -10.37 -13.90
N ALA A 179 3.46 -10.08 -13.98
CA ALA A 179 2.80 -9.79 -15.25
C ALA A 179 3.37 -8.53 -15.91
N GLY A 180 3.70 -7.48 -15.14
CA GLY A 180 4.40 -6.29 -15.62
C GLY A 180 5.78 -6.61 -16.18
N SER A 181 6.54 -7.41 -15.44
CA SER A 181 7.89 -7.81 -15.83
C SER A 181 7.92 -8.54 -17.17
N THR A 182 7.07 -9.56 -17.32
CA THR A 182 7.05 -10.42 -18.51
C THR A 182 6.40 -9.76 -19.72
N LYS A 183 5.26 -9.08 -19.52
CA LYS A 183 4.51 -8.44 -20.62
C LYS A 183 5.12 -7.10 -21.06
N GLY A 184 6.04 -6.53 -20.29
CA GLY A 184 6.72 -5.28 -20.62
C GLY A 184 7.96 -5.46 -21.49
N ILE A 185 8.40 -6.70 -21.75
CA ILE A 185 9.55 -6.99 -22.59
C ILE A 185 9.09 -7.12 -24.03
N HIS A 186 9.56 -6.23 -24.89
CA HIS A 186 9.24 -6.21 -26.31
C HIS A 186 10.50 -5.95 -27.13
N GLU A 187 10.64 -6.63 -28.26
CA GLU A 187 11.55 -6.22 -29.31
C GLU A 187 10.96 -4.99 -30.02
N ILE A 188 11.77 -3.94 -30.17
CA ILE A 188 11.38 -2.74 -30.92
C ILE A 188 12.11 -2.80 -32.26
N ALA A 189 11.47 -3.39 -33.26
CA ALA A 189 11.96 -3.41 -34.64
C ALA A 189 11.62 -2.11 -35.38
N ALA A 190 12.40 -1.75 -36.40
CA ALA A 190 12.09 -0.63 -37.27
C ALA A 190 10.69 -0.81 -37.91
N GLY A 191 9.78 0.14 -37.69
CA GLY A 191 8.40 0.05 -38.13
C GLY A 191 7.41 -0.52 -37.11
N THR A 192 7.84 -0.87 -35.89
CA THR A 192 6.93 -1.21 -34.80
C THR A 192 6.02 -0.02 -34.52
N PRO A 193 4.69 -0.13 -34.73
CA PRO A 193 3.78 0.97 -34.45
C PRO A 193 3.81 1.28 -32.95
N PRO A 194 3.63 2.55 -32.56
CA PRO A 194 3.59 2.91 -31.14
C PRO A 194 2.53 2.04 -30.44
N PRO A 195 2.77 1.62 -29.18
CA PRO A 195 1.83 0.81 -28.44
C PRO A 195 0.48 1.53 -28.43
N ARG A 196 -0.56 0.86 -28.96
CA ARG A 196 -1.93 1.37 -28.84
C ARG A 196 -2.22 1.57 -27.35
N PRO A 197 -2.84 2.68 -26.94
CA PRO A 197 -3.27 2.85 -25.55
C PRO A 197 -4.19 1.68 -25.21
N SER A 198 -3.65 0.69 -24.51
CA SER A 198 -4.40 -0.48 -24.10
C SER A 198 -5.45 -0.02 -23.11
N ALA A 199 -6.67 -0.57 -23.18
CA ALA A 199 -7.71 -0.42 -22.16
C ALA A 199 -7.31 -0.96 -20.76
N LEU A 200 -6.03 -1.23 -20.53
CA LEU A 200 -5.37 -1.41 -19.24
C LEU A 200 -4.87 -0.07 -18.66
N GLY A 201 -5.60 1.01 -18.91
CA GLY A 201 -5.68 2.09 -17.95
C GLY A 201 -6.65 1.66 -16.87
N CYS A 202 -6.17 1.41 -15.65
CA CYS A 202 -7.06 1.64 -14.51
C CYS A 202 -7.50 3.10 -14.63
N GLY A 203 -8.81 3.33 -14.75
CA GLY A 203 -9.42 4.66 -14.94
C GLY A 203 -9.17 5.68 -13.82
N GLU A 204 -8.33 5.38 -12.84
CA GLU A 204 -8.09 6.24 -11.68
C GLU A 204 -6.62 6.45 -11.30
N CYS A 205 -5.68 6.30 -12.23
CA CYS A 205 -4.28 6.68 -11.99
C CYS A 205 -3.71 7.57 -13.10
N ALA A 206 -4.49 8.56 -13.54
CA ALA A 206 -3.88 9.74 -14.15
C ALA A 206 -3.15 10.52 -13.04
N PRO A 207 -1.85 10.84 -13.19
CA PRO A 207 -1.20 11.77 -12.29
C PRO A 207 -1.97 13.09 -12.31
N ILE A 208 -2.28 13.62 -11.12
CA ILE A 208 -2.87 14.96 -10.97
C ILE A 208 -1.89 15.94 -11.65
N PRO A 209 -2.32 16.72 -12.66
CA PRO A 209 -1.44 17.67 -13.30
C PRO A 209 -0.92 18.65 -12.23
N PRO A 210 0.38 18.99 -12.24
CA PRO A 210 0.90 19.99 -11.31
C PRO A 210 0.14 21.29 -11.51
N GLU A 211 -0.34 21.87 -10.41
CA GLU A 211 -0.99 23.19 -10.43
C GLU A 211 -0.08 24.21 -11.13
N PRO A 212 -0.64 25.07 -12.00
CA PRO A 212 0.16 26.07 -12.68
C PRO A 212 0.80 26.99 -11.65
N LYS A 213 2.13 26.99 -11.60
CA LYS A 213 2.89 27.95 -10.80
C LYS A 213 2.46 29.36 -11.21
N ALA A 214 1.87 30.09 -10.28
CA ALA A 214 1.55 31.49 -10.46
C ALA A 214 2.81 32.22 -10.94
N GLN A 215 2.75 32.75 -12.17
CA GLN A 215 3.79 33.60 -12.71
C GLN A 215 3.76 34.91 -11.92
N THR A 216 4.72 35.09 -11.02
CA THR A 216 5.00 36.40 -10.43
C THR A 216 5.45 37.30 -11.56
N GLN A 217 4.60 38.25 -11.96
CA GLN A 217 4.98 39.31 -12.89
C GLN A 217 6.03 40.21 -12.20
N PRO A 218 7.11 40.60 -12.89
CA PRO A 218 8.02 41.61 -12.36
C PRO A 218 7.36 42.99 -12.39
N HIS A 219 7.42 43.70 -11.26
CA HIS A 219 7.17 45.14 -11.16
C HIS A 219 8.41 45.93 -11.58
#